data_AF-A0A969GRA6-F1
#
_entry.id   AF-A0A969GRA6-F1
#
_cell.length_a   1.000
_cell.length_b   1.000
_cell.length_c   1.000
_cell.angle_alpha   90.00
_cell.angle_beta   90.00
_cell.angle_gamma   90.00
#
_symmetry.space_group_name_H-M   'P 1'
#
loop_
_entity.id
_entity.type
_entity.pdbx_description
1 polymer ?
#
loop_
_entity_poly.entity_id
_entity_poly.type
_entity_poly.pdbx_seq_one_letter_code
_entity_poly.pdbx_strand_id
1 'polypeptide(L)' 'MKLGQLLLGILLPPVGVFLTYGIGSTFFINILLTLLGWLPGSIHAVWAITKRNEIIAEQERMAGQ' A
#
# COMPACT_ATOMS: atom_id res chain seq x y z
N MET A 1 -28.09 -12.67 7.04
CA MET A 1 -26.70 -12.92 7.50
C MET A 1 -25.71 -12.79 6.33
N LYS A 2 -25.48 -11.60 5.78
CA LYS A 2 -24.55 -11.39 4.63
C LYS A 2 -23.74 -10.09 4.70
N LEU A 3 -24.15 -9.12 5.51
CA LEU A 3 -23.51 -7.81 5.59
C LEU A 3 -22.30 -7.78 6.55
N GLY A 4 -22.36 -8.51 7.67
CA GLY A 4 -21.27 -8.55 8.65
C GLY A 4 -19.96 -9.18 8.11
N GLN A 5 -20.07 -10.22 7.27
CA GLN A 5 -18.92 -10.84 6.62
C GLN A 5 -18.24 -9.93 5.59
N LEU A 6 -19.01 -9.06 4.92
CA LEU A 6 -18.46 -8.10 3.96
C LEU A 6 -17.65 -7.02 4.66
N LEU A 7 -18.14 -6.51 5.79
CA LEU A 7 -17.43 -5.52 6.62
C LEU A 7 -16.16 -6.11 7.24
N LEU A 8 -16.22 -7.35 7.73
CA LEU A 8 -15.05 -8.08 8.24
C LEU A 8 -14.05 -8.44 7.13
N GLY A 9 -14.51 -8.73 5.92
CA GLY A 9 -13.65 -9.03 4.77
C GLY A 9 -12.92 -7.82 4.18
N ILE A 10 -13.43 -6.61 4.37
CA ILE A 10 -12.75 -5.37 3.96
C ILE A 10 -11.67 -4.97 4.98
N LEU A 11 -11.90 -5.23 6.28
CA LEU A 11 -10.91 -4.93 7.33
C LEU A 11 -9.88 -6.06 7.53
N LEU A 12 -10.27 -7.32 7.28
CA LEU A 12 -9.40 -8.50 7.21
C LEU A 12 -9.60 -9.20 5.86
N PRO A 13 -8.98 -8.69 4.76
CA PRO A 13 -8.95 -9.36 3.46
C PRO A 13 -8.61 -10.87 3.51
N PRO A 14 -7.75 -11.37 4.42
CA PRO A 14 -7.40 -12.79 4.40
C PRO A 14 -8.52 -13.74 4.82
N VAL A 15 -9.48 -13.32 5.64
CA VAL A 15 -10.51 -14.22 6.17
C VAL A 15 -11.61 -14.51 5.13
N GLY A 16 -11.94 -13.52 4.30
CA GLY A 16 -12.94 -13.68 3.23
C GLY A 16 -12.46 -14.57 2.08
N VAL A 17 -11.18 -14.45 1.72
CA VAL A 17 -10.56 -15.30 0.68
C VAL A 17 -10.34 -16.72 1.21
N PHE A 18 -9.94 -16.87 2.47
CA PHE A 18 -9.78 -18.18 3.13
C PHE A 18 -11.08 -19.00 3.19
N LEU A 19 -12.23 -18.35 3.43
CA LEU A 19 -13.54 -19.03 3.49
C LEU A 19 -14.13 -19.36 2.10
N THR A 20 -13.75 -18.64 1.04
CA THR A 20 -14.34 -18.78 -0.30
C THR A 20 -13.50 -19.66 -1.24
N TYR A 21 -12.17 -19.59 -1.13
CA TYR A 21 -11.23 -20.32 -2.01
C TYR A 21 -10.37 -21.36 -1.26
N GLY A 22 -10.46 -21.45 0.07
CA GLY A 22 -9.58 -22.28 0.91
C GLY A 22 -8.15 -21.72 1.05
N ILE A 23 -7.24 -22.50 1.66
CA ILE A 23 -5.78 -22.24 1.64
C ILE A 23 -5.24 -22.66 0.27
N GLY A 24 -5.45 -21.81 -0.74
CA GLY A 24 -4.96 -22.04 -2.09
C GLY A 24 -3.76 -21.17 -2.45
N SER A 25 -2.97 -21.60 -3.44
CA SER A 25 -1.88 -20.81 -4.01
C SER A 25 -2.33 -19.41 -4.46
N THR A 26 -3.60 -19.24 -4.86
CA THR A 26 -4.21 -17.95 -5.22
C THR A 26 -4.24 -16.94 -4.07
N PHE A 27 -4.43 -17.39 -2.82
CA PHE A 27 -4.41 -16.53 -1.63
C PHE A 27 -3.00 -16.01 -1.33
N PHE A 28 -2.01 -16.91 -1.40
CA PHE A 28 -0.60 -16.54 -1.25
C PHE A 28 -0.10 -15.64 -2.39
N ILE A 29 -0.53 -15.90 -3.63
CA ILE A 29 -0.24 -15.02 -4.78
C ILE A 29 -0.79 -13.61 -4.53
N ASN A 30 -2.02 -13.46 -4.04
CA ASN A 30 -2.62 -12.14 -3.81
C ASN A 30 -1.94 -11.40 -2.65
N ILE A 31 -1.58 -12.09 -1.55
CA ILE A 31 -0.79 -11.50 -0.47
C ILE A 31 0.59 -11.06 -0.97
N LEU A 32 1.28 -11.91 -1.73
CA LEU A 32 2.60 -11.59 -2.25
C LEU A 32 2.52 -10.41 -3.22
N LEU A 33 1.51 -10.37 -4.09
CA LEU A 33 1.29 -9.26 -5.03
C LEU A 33 0.97 -7.95 -4.29
N THR A 34 0.22 -8.01 -3.19
CA THR A 34 -0.09 -6.84 -2.35
C THR A 34 1.17 -6.33 -1.65
N LEU A 35 1.99 -7.22 -1.07
CA LEU A 35 3.26 -6.86 -0.45
C LEU A 35 4.28 -6.34 -1.48
N LEU A 36 4.29 -6.93 -2.68
CA LEU A 36 5.21 -6.60 -3.75
C LEU A 36 4.80 -5.32 -4.50
N GLY A 37 3.53 -4.88 -4.45
CA GLY A 37 3.12 -3.54 -4.87
C GLY A 37 3.36 -2.48 -3.79
N TRP A 38 3.24 -2.86 -2.52
CA TRP A 38 3.43 -1.95 -1.38
C TRP A 38 4.90 -1.53 -1.17
N LEU A 39 5.83 -2.49 -1.22
CA LEU A 39 7.27 -2.25 -1.03
C LEU A 39 7.85 -1.21 -2.02
N PRO A 40 7.74 -1.38 -3.36
CA PRO A 40 8.23 -0.40 -4.31
C PRO A 40 7.47 0.93 -4.21
N GLY A 41 6.17 0.91 -3.91
CA GLY A 41 5.39 2.13 -3.67
C GLY A 41 5.89 2.91 -2.45
N SER A 42 6.20 2.23 -1.36
CA SER A 42 6.75 2.84 -0.14
C SER A 42 8.14 3.44 -0.36
N ILE A 43 9.03 2.72 -1.06
CA ILE A 43 10.37 3.22 -1.40
C ILE A 43 10.27 4.43 -2.33
N HIS A 44 9.41 4.38 -3.35
CA HIS A 44 9.19 5.48 -4.27
C HIS A 44 8.64 6.73 -3.56
N ALA A 45 7.72 6.56 -2.61
CA ALA A 45 7.18 7.66 -1.81
C ALA A 45 8.26 8.35 -0.98
N VAL A 46 9.12 7.58 -0.30
CA VAL A 46 10.24 8.13 0.49
C VAL A 46 11.21 8.89 -0.41
N TRP A 47 11.60 8.31 -1.54
CA TRP A 47 12.48 8.98 -2.51
C TRP A 47 11.87 10.28 -3.05
N ALA A 48 10.59 10.27 -3.41
CA ALA A 48 9.88 11.44 -3.94
C ALA A 48 9.77 12.58 -2.90
N ILE A 49 9.57 12.26 -1.63
CA ILE A 49 9.51 13.25 -0.54
C ILE A 49 10.88 13.89 -0.33
N THR A 50 11.93 13.07 -0.20
CA THR A 50 13.30 13.57 -0.02
C THR A 50 13.72 14.49 -1.19
N LYS A 51 13.41 14.09 -2.43
CA LYS A 51 13.71 14.91 -3.61
C LYS A 51 12.96 16.25 -3.63
N ARG A 52 11.70 16.27 -3.16
CA ARG A 52 10.89 17.48 -3.11
C ARG A 52 11.44 18.49 -2.09
N ASN A 53 11.98 18.02 -0.97
CA ASN A 53 12.58 18.87 0.06
C ASN A 53 13.82 19.61 -0.43
N GLU A 54 14.65 18.98 -1.26
CA GLU A 54 15.82 19.64 -1.87
C GLU A 54 15.40 20.81 -2.77
N ILE A 55 14.34 20.63 -3.56
CA ILE A 55 13.84 21.67 -4.48
C ILE A 55 13.29 22.86 -3.70
N ILE A 56 12.53 22.62 -2.64
CA ILE A 56 11.96 23.69 -1.81
C ILE A 56 13.07 24.49 -1.11
N ALA A 57 14.08 23.81 -0.56
CA ALA A 57 15.22 24.48 0.06
C ALA A 57 15.98 25.40 -0.92
N GLU A 58 16.12 24.98 -2.18
CA GLU A 58 16.74 25.82 -3.22
C GLU A 58 15.82 26.99 -3.63
N GLN A 59 14.50 26.76 -3.70
CA GLN A 59 13.52 27.82 -3.99
C GLN A 59 13.49 28.89 -2.89
N GLU A 60 13.54 28.50 -1.60
CA GLU A 60 13.63 29.45 -0.48
C GLU A 60 14.94 30.25 -0.50
N ARG A 61 16.06 29.60 -0.84
CA ARG A 61 17.35 30.28 -1.01
C ARG A 61 17.36 31.31 -2.13
N MET A 62 16.61 31.05 -3.22
CA MET A 62 16.51 31.98 -4.35
C MET A 62 15.46 33.08 -4.14
N ALA A 63 14.39 32.83 -3.37
CA ALA A 63 13.37 33.84 -3.08
C ALA A 63 13.79 34.82 -1.97
N GLY A 64 14.76 34.44 -1.13
CA GLY A 64 15.34 35.29 -0.08
C GLY A 64 16.50 36.18 -0.53
N GLN A 65 16.88 36.15 -1.81
CA GLN A 65 17.86 37.06 -2.43
C GLN A 65 17.18 38.10 -3.31
#